data_AF-A0A535S3J9-F1
#
_entry.id   AF-A0A535S3J9-F1
#
_cell.length_a   1.000
_cell.length_b   1.000
_cell.length_c   1.000
_cell.angle_alpha   90.00
_cell.angle_beta   90.00
_cell.angle_gamma   90.00
#
_symmetry.space_group_name_H-M   'P 1'
#
loop_
_entity.id
_entity.type
_entity.pdbx_description
1 polymer ?
#
loop_
_entity_poly.entity_id
_entity_poly.type
_entity_poly.pdbx_seq_one_letter_code
_entity_poly.pdbx_strand_id
1 'polypeptide(L)'
;MVVTWVPHRIEGFFNCWTRKEAYIKARGEGLSTPLDQFEVSVVPGEPAELLNSEQHPEEVTCWSLHSLIPATGYMAALAIEGHDIHIKCTPWHE
;
A
#
# COMPACT_ATOMS: atom_id res chain seq x y z
N MET A 1 11.40 32.91 -1.28
CA MET A 1 10.63 31.73 -0.81
C MET A 1 10.62 30.74 -1.95
N VAL A 2 11.31 29.60 -1.81
CA VAL A 2 11.33 28.56 -2.84
C VAL A 2 10.16 27.64 -2.53
N VAL A 3 9.12 27.66 -3.35
CA VAL A 3 7.98 26.75 -3.17
C VAL A 3 8.36 25.42 -3.80
N THR A 4 8.79 24.46 -2.99
CA THR A 4 9.17 23.11 -3.43
C THR A 4 7.91 22.25 -3.67
N TRP A 5 7.31 22.34 -4.86
CA TRP A 5 6.10 21.58 -5.25
C TRP A 5 6.36 20.17 -5.81
N VAL A 6 7.56 19.60 -5.64
CA VAL A 6 7.94 18.28 -6.19
C VAL A 6 7.81 17.06 -5.24
N PRO A 7 7.55 17.14 -3.91
CA PRO A 7 7.59 15.93 -3.05
C PRO A 7 6.43 14.95 -3.27
N HIS A 8 5.20 15.43 -3.52
CA HIS A 8 4.02 14.57 -3.39
C HIS A 8 3.82 13.56 -4.53
N ARG A 9 4.37 13.82 -5.73
CA ARG A 9 4.26 12.88 -6.86
C ARG A 9 5.10 11.62 -6.66
N ILE A 10 6.31 11.78 -6.15
CA ILE A 10 7.22 10.64 -5.90
C ILE A 10 6.67 9.81 -4.75
N GLU A 11 6.23 10.46 -3.67
CA GLU A 11 5.60 9.77 -2.55
C GLU A 11 4.33 9.03 -2.97
N GLY A 12 3.46 9.68 -3.75
CA GLY A 12 2.26 9.02 -4.27
C GLY A 12 2.55 7.84 -5.19
N PHE A 13 3.62 7.92 -6.00
CA PHE A 13 4.08 6.78 -6.81
C PHE A 13 4.49 5.59 -5.95
N PHE A 14 5.31 5.81 -4.91
CA PHE A 14 5.75 4.72 -4.04
C PHE A 14 4.63 4.19 -3.14
N ASN A 15 3.70 5.04 -2.70
CA ASN A 15 2.47 4.59 -2.02
C ASN A 15 1.68 3.66 -2.94
N CYS A 16 1.41 4.09 -4.18
CA CYS A 16 0.71 3.28 -5.18
C CYS A 16 1.42 1.94 -5.39
N TRP A 17 2.72 1.98 -5.74
CA TRP A 17 3.52 0.80 -6.04
C TRP A 17 3.53 -0.19 -4.87
N THR A 18 3.90 0.27 -3.66
CA THR A 18 4.07 -0.61 -2.51
C THR A 18 2.75 -1.24 -2.06
N ARG A 19 1.65 -0.48 -2.09
CA ARG A 19 0.30 -0.98 -1.75
C ARG A 19 -0.17 -2.03 -2.74
N LYS A 20 -0.02 -1.79 -4.05
CA LYS A 20 -0.38 -2.78 -5.09
C LYS A 20 0.45 -4.05 -4.97
N GLU A 21 1.77 -3.91 -4.81
CA GLU A 21 2.69 -5.03 -4.62
C GLU A 21 2.39 -5.85 -3.36
N ALA A 22 2.04 -5.19 -2.25
CA ALA A 22 1.68 -5.89 -1.01
C ALA A 22 0.42 -6.75 -1.19
N TYR A 23 -0.62 -6.19 -1.82
CA TYR A 23 -1.87 -6.88 -2.08
C TYR A 23 -1.69 -8.09 -3.01
N ILE A 24 -1.02 -7.94 -4.15
CA ILE A 24 -0.77 -9.07 -5.06
C ILE A 24 0.09 -10.16 -4.42
N LYS A 25 1.06 -9.78 -3.57
CA LYS A 25 1.91 -10.74 -2.84
C LYS A 25 1.12 -11.52 -1.81
N ALA A 26 0.19 -10.86 -1.11
CA ALA A 26 -0.64 -11.53 -0.12
C ALA A 26 -1.65 -12.49 -0.78
N ARG A 27 -2.17 -12.17 -1.98
CA ARG A 27 -2.99 -13.08 -2.79
C ARG A 27 -2.23 -14.26 -3.39
N GLY A 28 -0.90 -14.14 -3.54
CA GLY A 28 -0.07 -15.19 -4.12
C GLY A 28 -0.20 -15.35 -5.64
N GLU A 29 -0.79 -14.37 -6.33
CA GLU A 29 -1.06 -14.44 -7.78
C GLU A 29 0.13 -14.03 -8.65
N GLY A 30 1.19 -13.47 -8.06
CA GLY A 30 2.37 -13.03 -8.79
C GLY A 30 2.07 -11.94 -9.83
N LEU A 31 2.76 -11.97 -10.97
CA LEU A 31 2.69 -10.94 -12.00
C LEU A 31 1.53 -11.13 -12.99
N SER A 32 0.69 -12.15 -12.82
CA SER A 32 -0.47 -12.38 -13.70
C SER A 32 -1.66 -11.48 -13.39
N THR A 33 -1.69 -10.80 -12.25
CA THR A 33 -2.77 -9.88 -11.86
C THR A 33 -2.57 -8.53 -12.57
N PRO A 34 -3.49 -8.10 -13.44
CA PRO A 34 -3.39 -6.80 -14.10
C PRO A 34 -3.50 -5.66 -13.08
N LEU A 35 -2.48 -4.80 -13.02
CA LEU A 35 -2.41 -3.72 -12.03
C LEU A 35 -3.45 -2.61 -12.26
N ASP A 36 -4.15 -2.60 -13.38
CA ASP A 36 -5.22 -1.66 -13.71
C ASP A 36 -6.61 -2.15 -13.29
N GLN A 37 -6.75 -3.40 -12.83
CA GLN A 37 -8.04 -3.99 -12.41
C GLN A 37 -8.39 -3.75 -10.93
N PHE A 38 -7.53 -3.04 -10.20
CA PHE A 38 -7.78 -2.67 -8.82
C PHE A 38 -7.08 -1.34 -8.47
N GLU A 39 -7.67 -0.65 -7.52
CA GLU A 39 -7.28 0.69 -7.13
C GLU A 39 -6.89 0.73 -5.66
N VAL A 40 -5.84 1.49 -5.36
CA VAL A 40 -5.39 1.76 -4.00
C VAL A 40 -5.33 3.25 -3.80
N SER A 41 -5.49 3.72 -2.56
CA SER A 41 -5.25 5.12 -2.24
C SER A 41 -3.80 5.49 -2.57
N VAL A 42 -3.55 6.72 -3.02
CA VAL A 42 -2.21 7.18 -3.45
C VAL A 42 -1.78 8.50 -2.83
N VAL A 43 -2.71 9.25 -2.21
CA VAL A 43 -2.42 10.59 -1.71
C VAL A 43 -1.52 10.49 -0.48
N PRO A 44 -0.38 11.22 -0.46
CA PRO A 44 0.47 11.35 0.73
C PRO A 44 -0.31 11.77 1.97
N GLY A 45 -0.11 11.06 3.08
CA GLY A 45 -0.77 11.32 4.36
C GLY A 45 -2.19 10.75 4.51
N GLU A 46 -2.81 10.23 3.44
CA GLU A 46 -4.08 9.51 3.55
C GLU A 46 -3.89 8.03 3.95
N PRO A 47 -4.88 7.42 4.62
CA PRO A 47 -4.85 6.00 4.96
C PRO A 47 -4.55 5.11 3.74
N ALA A 48 -3.84 4.01 3.96
CA ALA A 48 -3.62 3.01 2.93
C ALA A 48 -4.88 2.15 2.79
N GLU A 49 -5.50 2.13 1.61
CA GLU A 49 -6.79 1.48 1.38
C GLU A 49 -6.83 0.82 0.01
N LEU A 50 -7.49 -0.34 -0.06
CA LEU A 50 -7.93 -0.94 -1.32
C LEU A 50 -9.28 -0.30 -1.64
N LEU A 51 -9.33 0.53 -2.69
CA LEU A 51 -10.50 1.35 -3.00
C LEU A 51 -11.49 0.62 -3.91
N ASN A 52 -10.97 -0.21 -4.81
CA ASN A 52 -11.76 -0.95 -5.78
C ASN A 52 -11.00 -2.20 -6.23
N SER A 53 -11.75 -3.24 -6.60
CA SER A 53 -11.24 -4.41 -7.30
C SER A 53 -12.34 -4.87 -8.27
N GLU A 54 -12.06 -4.83 -9.57
CA GLU A 54 -13.06 -5.15 -10.60
C GLU A 54 -13.44 -6.63 -10.58
N GLN A 55 -12.46 -7.51 -10.34
CA GLN A 55 -12.66 -8.95 -10.34
C GLN A 55 -13.19 -9.46 -8.99
N HIS A 56 -12.86 -8.76 -7.89
CA HIS A 56 -13.17 -9.17 -6.53
C HIS A 56 -13.68 -8.01 -5.66
N PRO A 57 -14.86 -7.43 -5.94
CA PRO A 57 -15.37 -6.28 -5.20
C PRO A 57 -15.52 -6.54 -3.69
N GLU A 58 -15.77 -7.79 -3.28
CA GLU A 58 -15.86 -8.22 -1.89
C GLU A 58 -14.59 -7.92 -1.09
N GLU A 59 -13.43 -7.95 -1.76
CA GLU A 59 -12.13 -7.83 -1.13
C GLU A 59 -11.83 -6.45 -0.58
N VAL A 60 -12.46 -5.41 -1.13
CA VAL A 60 -12.40 -4.04 -0.58
C VAL A 60 -12.80 -4.02 0.89
N THR A 61 -13.72 -4.91 1.29
CA THR A 61 -14.18 -5.02 2.68
C THR A 61 -13.52 -6.15 3.46
N CYS A 62 -12.75 -7.03 2.81
CA CYS A 62 -12.04 -8.11 3.50
C CYS A 62 -10.59 -7.77 3.77
N TRP A 63 -9.97 -6.90 2.98
CA TRP A 63 -8.55 -6.58 3.09
C TRP A 63 -8.31 -5.25 3.80
N SER A 64 -7.25 -5.21 4.60
CA SER A 64 -6.68 -3.99 5.16
C SER A 64 -5.28 -3.75 4.62
N LEU A 65 -4.96 -2.48 4.36
CA LEU A 65 -3.64 -2.04 3.93
C LEU A 65 -3.03 -1.12 5.00
N HIS A 66 -1.73 -1.26 5.21
CA HIS A 66 -1.00 -0.45 6.18
C HIS A 66 0.31 0.06 5.57
N SER A 67 0.52 1.38 5.57
CA SER A 67 1.79 1.98 5.19
C SER A 67 2.84 1.82 6.29
N LEU A 68 4.06 1.44 5.90
CA LEU A 68 5.21 1.23 6.78
C LEU A 68 6.41 2.03 6.25
N ILE A 69 7.23 2.55 7.17
CA ILE A 69 8.51 3.21 6.86
C ILE A 69 9.63 2.39 7.52
N PRO A 70 10.19 1.38 6.83
CA PRO A 70 11.17 0.48 7.43
C PRO A 70 12.52 1.15 7.68
N ALA A 71 12.86 2.16 6.88
CA ALA A 71 14.08 2.97 7.01
C ALA A 71 13.88 4.33 6.34
N THR A 72 14.73 5.31 6.68
CA THR A 72 14.71 6.62 6.03
C THR A 72 14.88 6.48 4.52
N GLY A 73 13.96 7.07 3.75
CA GLY A 73 13.97 7.02 2.28
C GLY A 73 13.32 5.78 1.66
N TYR A 74 12.78 4.86 2.47
CA TYR A 74 12.07 3.67 2.00
C TYR A 74 10.60 3.70 2.41
N MET A 75 9.73 3.29 1.49
CA MET A 75 8.31 3.07 1.73
C MET A 75 8.00 1.58 1.55
N ALA A 76 7.11 1.09 2.38
CA ALA A 76 6.56 -0.25 2.29
C ALA A 76 5.06 -0.23 2.60
N ALA A 77 4.38 -1.28 2.21
CA ALA A 77 3.01 -1.53 2.61
C ALA A 77 2.86 -2.98 3.05
N LEU A 78 1.92 -3.21 3.96
CA LEU A 78 1.48 -4.52 4.41
C LEU A 78 0.02 -4.69 4.00
N ALA A 79 -0.30 -5.81 3.37
CA ALA A 79 -1.66 -6.22 3.05
C ALA A 79 -2.02 -7.43 3.89
N ILE A 80 -3.20 -7.40 4.52
CA ILE A 80 -3.70 -8.49 5.34
C ILE A 80 -5.18 -8.70 5.07
N GLU A 81 -5.59 -9.96 4.94
CA GLU A 81 -6.99 -10.35 4.92
C GLU A 81 -7.53 -10.30 6.36
N GLY A 82 -8.43 -9.35 6.63
CA GLY A 82 -9.04 -9.08 7.92
C GLY A 82 -8.89 -7.62 8.37
N HIS A 83 -9.66 -7.28 9.41
CA HIS A 83 -9.64 -5.99 10.09
C HIS A 83 -9.23 -6.15 11.56
N ASP A 84 -9.05 -5.03 12.26
CA ASP A 84 -8.73 -4.98 13.70
C ASP A 84 -7.40 -5.66 14.07
N ILE A 85 -6.38 -5.44 13.23
CA ILE A 85 -5.07 -6.06 13.40
C ILE A 85 -4.12 -5.13 14.15
N HIS A 86 -3.52 -5.65 15.22
CA HIS A 86 -2.47 -4.94 15.96
C HIS A 86 -1.10 -5.20 15.34
N ILE A 87 -0.61 -4.25 14.54
CA ILE A 87 0.72 -4.31 13.94
C ILE A 87 1.75 -3.72 14.90
N LYS A 88 2.78 -4.51 15.22
CA LYS A 88 3.95 -4.04 15.98
C LYS A 88 5.19 -4.18 15.12
N CYS A 89 5.81 -3.05 14.79
CA CYS A 89 7.12 -3.02 14.13
C CYS A 89 8.21 -2.82 15.18
N THR A 90 9.18 -3.73 15.23
CA THR A 90 10.35 -3.61 16.10
C THR A 90 11.59 -3.39 15.24
N PRO A 91 12.55 -2.56 15.69
CA PRO A 91 13.85 -2.48 15.03
C PRO A 91 14.47 -3.88 14.94
N TRP A 92 15.08 -4.18 13.80
CA TRP A 92 15.91 -5.36 13.70
C TRP A 92 17.19 -5.13 14.52
N HIS A 93 17.46 -6.04 15.45
CA HIS A 93 18.71 -6.07 16.18
C HIS A 93 19.54 -7.22 15.60
N GLU A 94 20.72 -6.89 15.06
CA GLU A 94 21.74 -7.88 14.67
C GLU A 94 22.46 -8.45 15.90
#